data_AF-A0A919KCI4-F1
#
_entry.id   AF-A0A919KCI4-F1
#
_cell.length_a   1.000
_cell.length_b   1.000
_cell.length_c   1.000
_cell.angle_alpha   90.00
_cell.angle_beta   90.00
_cell.angle_gamma   90.00
#
_symmetry.space_group_name_H-M   'P 1'
#
loop_
_entity.id
_entity.type
_entity.pdbx_description
1 polymer ?
#
loop_
_entity_poly.entity_id
_entity_poly.type
_entity_poly.pdbx_seq_one_letter_code
_entity_poly.pdbx_strand_id
1 'polypeptide(L)'
;MNSLGRAVDLLEPAMTDSVRRYSLHRLRRAALVNPRMALRWLRRAERQRPSAVLRTLRAEVYLRLDRGDEAFVASVDAVTLAGPPAHPASADFLAAVAVMADAGCWIGQPQALPTCDDFAKVSAGSELARSACAQALQAVAVYQWQDCLRGREYLRRAEVFLRDSGHDAVQAMIINGRRMMALGCESGGYRIDPTAWTPVPGGQLCPAALAWSHYLTSRLRRRPGTHTCHPPPAPRPARPGTRDMP
;
A
#
# COMPACT_ATOMS: atom_id res chain seq x y z
N MET A 1 -7.74 52.88 -24.39
CA MET A 1 -7.45 52.93 -22.94
C MET A 1 -8.76 52.71 -22.20
N ASN A 2 -9.02 51.76 -21.31
CA ASN A 2 -8.34 50.56 -20.84
C ASN A 2 -9.47 49.59 -20.44
N SER A 3 -9.85 48.65 -21.32
CA SER A 3 -10.85 47.61 -21.04
C SER A 3 -10.25 46.40 -20.28
N LEU A 4 -8.93 46.41 -20.07
CA LEU A 4 -8.19 45.36 -19.37
C LEU A 4 -8.19 45.52 -17.84
N GLY A 5 -8.51 46.70 -17.31
CA GLY A 5 -8.56 46.95 -15.86
C GLY A 5 -9.82 46.38 -15.18
N ARG A 6 -10.98 46.39 -15.86
CA ARG A 6 -12.26 45.91 -15.28
C ARG A 6 -12.43 44.39 -15.29
N ALA A 7 -11.65 43.66 -16.08
CA ALA A 7 -11.70 42.20 -16.10
C ALA A 7 -11.00 41.57 -14.88
N VAL A 8 -10.04 42.28 -14.26
CA VAL A 8 -9.28 41.79 -13.11
C VAL A 8 -10.09 41.94 -11.81
N ASP A 9 -10.85 43.03 -11.65
CA ASP A 9 -11.68 43.26 -10.45
C ASP A 9 -12.95 42.39 -10.40
N LEU A 10 -13.37 41.81 -11.52
CA LEU A 10 -14.47 40.84 -11.59
C LEU A 10 -14.00 39.37 -11.46
N LEU A 11 -12.69 39.13 -11.43
CA LEU A 11 -12.12 37.79 -11.25
C LEU A 11 -11.72 37.47 -9.80
N GLU A 12 -11.58 38.48 -8.94
CA GLU A 12 -11.29 38.24 -7.51
C GLU A 12 -12.45 37.59 -6.73
N PRO A 13 -13.73 37.93 -6.95
CA PRO A 13 -14.84 37.21 -6.31
C PRO A 13 -15.09 35.82 -6.92
N ALA A 14 -14.64 35.57 -8.15
CA ALA A 14 -14.76 34.27 -8.82
C ALA A 14 -13.67 33.27 -8.38
N MET A 15 -12.57 33.76 -7.80
CA MET A 15 -11.48 32.92 -7.32
C MET A 15 -11.73 32.31 -5.93
N THR A 16 -12.58 32.92 -5.10
CA THR A 16 -12.99 32.35 -3.79
C THR A 16 -13.96 31.18 -3.95
N ASP A 17 -14.69 31.09 -5.06
CA ASP A 17 -15.64 30.00 -5.37
C ASP A 17 -14.96 28.74 -5.96
N SER A 18 -13.73 28.87 -6.47
CA SER A 18 -12.95 27.74 -7.01
C SER A 18 -12.56 26.70 -5.95
N VAL A 19 -12.57 27.08 -4.67
CA VAL A 19 -12.28 26.23 -3.51
C VAL A 19 -13.45 25.31 -3.17
N ARG A 20 -14.69 25.71 -3.48
CA ARG A 20 -15.89 24.89 -3.32
C ARG A 20 -16.03 23.77 -4.36
N ARG A 21 -15.29 23.81 -5.49
CA ARG A 21 -15.54 22.95 -6.67
C ARG A 21 -14.74 21.65 -6.76
N TYR A 22 -13.75 21.42 -5.90
CA TYR A 22 -13.02 20.16 -5.86
C TYR A 22 -13.65 19.22 -4.84
N SER A 23 -14.78 18.62 -5.20
CA SER A 23 -15.28 17.50 -4.39
C SER A 23 -14.20 16.42 -4.31
N LEU A 24 -14.05 15.79 -3.14
CA LEU A 24 -13.06 14.74 -2.90
C LEU A 24 -13.14 13.64 -3.97
N HIS A 25 -14.35 13.33 -4.43
CA HIS A 25 -14.60 12.42 -5.55
C HIS A 25 -13.90 12.85 -6.86
N ARG A 26 -13.96 14.13 -7.24
CA ARG A 26 -13.25 14.65 -8.43
C ARG A 26 -11.74 14.55 -8.27
N LEU A 27 -11.21 14.83 -7.09
CA LEU A 27 -9.78 14.70 -6.82
C LEU A 27 -9.32 13.24 -6.91
N ARG A 28 -10.08 12.30 -6.35
CA ARG A 28 -9.80 10.85 -6.47
C ARG A 28 -9.82 10.38 -7.92
N ARG A 29 -10.85 10.77 -8.68
CA ARG A 29 -10.92 10.45 -10.12
C ARG A 29 -9.75 11.05 -10.89
N ALA A 30 -9.39 12.30 -10.62
CA ALA A 30 -8.25 12.95 -11.24
C ALA A 30 -6.93 12.24 -10.90
N ALA A 31 -6.74 11.80 -9.66
CA ALA A 31 -5.57 11.04 -9.24
C ALA A 31 -5.41 9.73 -10.03
N LEU A 32 -6.53 9.09 -10.40
CA LEU A 32 -6.52 7.87 -11.19
C LEU A 32 -6.25 8.11 -12.69
N VAL A 33 -6.77 9.19 -13.26
CA VAL A 33 -6.73 9.45 -14.72
C VAL A 33 -5.53 10.33 -15.12
N ASN A 34 -5.21 11.35 -14.31
CA ASN A 34 -4.14 12.31 -14.57
C ASN A 34 -3.46 12.71 -13.25
N PRO A 35 -2.57 11.85 -12.71
CA PRO A 35 -1.95 12.08 -11.40
C PRO A 35 -1.12 13.36 -11.33
N ARG A 36 -0.49 13.78 -12.44
CA ARG A 36 0.27 15.05 -12.51
C ARG A 36 -0.64 16.26 -12.29
N MET A 37 -1.81 16.29 -12.94
CA MET A 37 -2.78 17.35 -12.76
C MET A 37 -3.39 17.31 -11.35
N ALA A 38 -3.74 16.12 -10.86
CA ALA A 38 -4.26 15.93 -9.51
C ALA A 38 -3.29 16.46 -8.45
N LEU A 39 -1.98 16.22 -8.60
CA LEU A 39 -0.97 16.73 -7.68
C LEU A 39 -0.99 18.27 -7.58
N ARG A 40 -1.16 18.97 -8.72
CA ARG A 40 -1.25 20.45 -8.72
C ARG A 40 -2.49 20.93 -7.98
N TRP A 41 -3.63 20.26 -8.19
CA TRP A 41 -4.88 20.61 -7.52
C TRP A 41 -4.83 20.30 -6.01
N LEU A 42 -4.27 19.17 -5.63
CA LEU A 42 -4.09 18.78 -4.22
C LEU A 42 -3.22 19.79 -3.48
N ARG A 43 -2.08 20.20 -4.04
CA ARG A 43 -1.21 21.24 -3.45
C ARG A 43 -1.93 22.59 -3.29
N ARG A 44 -2.88 22.92 -4.15
CA ARG A 44 -3.70 24.13 -4.02
C ARG A 44 -4.74 23.96 -2.91
N ALA A 45 -5.44 22.83 -2.88
CA ALA A 45 -6.44 22.54 -1.86
C ALA A 45 -5.84 22.46 -0.45
N GLU A 46 -4.69 21.81 -0.28
CA GLU A 46 -4.01 21.69 1.02
C GLU A 46 -3.54 23.03 1.58
N ARG A 47 -3.09 23.95 0.72
CA ARG A 47 -2.72 25.32 1.16
C ARG A 47 -3.90 26.08 1.74
N GLN A 48 -5.11 25.77 1.28
CA GLN A 48 -6.33 26.42 1.75
C GLN A 48 -6.89 25.74 2.98
N ARG A 49 -6.82 24.40 3.04
CA ARG A 49 -7.30 23.60 4.15
C ARG A 49 -6.48 22.32 4.29
N PRO A 50 -5.47 22.29 5.17
CA PRO A 50 -4.75 21.07 5.49
C PRO A 50 -5.71 20.00 6.04
N SER A 51 -5.58 18.77 5.55
CA SER A 51 -6.30 17.62 6.12
C SER A 51 -5.57 16.32 5.86
N ALA A 52 -5.74 15.34 6.75
CA ALA A 52 -5.21 13.99 6.60
C ALA A 52 -5.67 13.35 5.28
N VAL A 53 -6.92 13.60 4.90
CA VAL A 53 -7.52 13.08 3.65
C VAL A 53 -6.78 13.56 2.42
N LEU A 54 -6.57 14.88 2.29
CA LEU A 54 -5.88 15.45 1.13
C LEU A 54 -4.42 15.02 1.09
N ARG A 55 -3.77 14.94 2.26
CA ARG A 55 -2.38 14.51 2.41
C ARG A 55 -2.20 13.03 2.03
N THR A 56 -3.11 12.17 2.46
CA THR A 56 -3.16 10.74 2.07
C THR A 56 -3.31 10.60 0.56
N LEU A 57 -4.28 11.31 -0.04
CA LEU A 57 -4.51 11.27 -1.47
C LEU A 57 -3.29 11.79 -2.26
N ARG A 58 -2.56 12.78 -1.73
CA ARG A 58 -1.31 13.25 -2.30
C ARG A 58 -0.21 12.20 -2.25
N ALA A 59 -0.07 11.46 -1.15
CA ALA A 59 0.86 10.34 -1.05
C ALA A 59 0.56 9.25 -2.09
N GLU A 60 -0.71 8.90 -2.28
CA GLU A 60 -1.11 7.94 -3.32
C GLU A 60 -0.84 8.44 -4.74
N VAL A 61 -1.02 9.74 -4.99
CA VAL A 61 -0.63 10.36 -6.26
C VAL A 61 0.89 10.29 -6.48
N TYR A 62 1.69 10.50 -5.43
CA TYR A 62 3.14 10.33 -5.52
C TYR A 62 3.52 8.89 -5.84
N LEU A 63 2.90 7.89 -5.19
CA LEU A 63 3.09 6.48 -5.57
C LEU A 63 2.81 6.29 -7.06
N ARG A 64 1.65 6.72 -7.55
CA ARG A 64 1.28 6.59 -8.98
C ARG A 64 2.24 7.27 -9.96
N LEU A 65 3.01 8.25 -9.51
CA LEU A 65 4.04 8.94 -10.30
C LEU A 65 5.44 8.32 -10.14
N ASP A 66 5.52 7.16 -9.47
CA ASP A 66 6.73 6.48 -9.03
C ASP A 66 7.68 7.35 -8.18
N ARG A 67 7.09 8.23 -7.37
CA ARG A 67 7.78 9.15 -6.45
C ARG A 67 7.68 8.64 -5.02
N GLY A 68 8.30 7.49 -4.80
CA GLY A 68 8.10 6.69 -3.59
C GLY A 68 8.55 7.36 -2.30
N ASP A 69 9.68 8.09 -2.31
CA ASP A 69 10.16 8.80 -1.14
C ASP A 69 9.23 9.94 -0.75
N GLU A 70 8.74 10.72 -1.72
CA GLU A 70 7.76 11.78 -1.47
C GLU A 70 6.41 11.21 -1.05
N ALA A 71 6.03 10.02 -1.53
CA ALA A 71 4.86 9.32 -1.06
C ALA A 71 5.00 8.93 0.41
N PHE A 72 6.14 8.37 0.80
CA PHE A 72 6.40 7.99 2.18
C PHE A 72 6.36 9.21 3.12
N VAL A 73 7.08 10.29 2.79
CA VAL A 73 7.05 11.53 3.57
C VAL A 73 5.63 12.09 3.69
N ALA A 74 4.90 12.17 2.56
CA ALA A 74 3.52 12.64 2.60
C ALA A 74 2.60 11.72 3.42
N SER A 75 2.83 10.41 3.44
CA SER A 75 2.04 9.48 4.24
C SER A 75 2.29 9.62 5.75
N VAL A 76 3.55 9.88 6.16
CA VAL A 76 3.89 10.17 7.56
C VAL A 76 3.20 11.45 8.03
N ASP A 77 3.21 12.49 7.20
CA ASP A 77 2.45 13.71 7.48
C ASP A 77 0.94 13.44 7.59
N ALA A 78 0.41 12.55 6.75
CA ALA A 78 -1.02 12.21 6.75
C ALA A 78 -1.43 11.50 8.05
N VAL A 79 -0.62 10.55 8.51
CA VAL A 79 -0.83 9.86 9.79
C VAL A 79 -0.76 10.86 10.93
N THR A 80 0.22 11.75 10.92
CA THR A 80 0.36 12.81 11.93
C THR A 80 -0.87 13.74 11.96
N LEU A 81 -1.38 14.15 10.79
CA LEU A 81 -2.59 14.97 10.68
C LEU A 81 -3.87 14.22 11.07
N ALA A 82 -3.92 12.90 10.92
CA ALA A 82 -5.06 12.09 11.33
C ALA A 82 -5.15 11.97 12.87
N GLY A 83 -4.06 12.28 13.56
CA GLY A 83 -3.95 12.19 15.01
C GLY A 83 -3.62 10.79 15.51
N PRO A 84 -3.52 10.59 16.83
CA PRO A 84 -3.23 9.29 17.40
C PRO A 84 -4.35 8.28 17.09
N PRO A 85 -4.04 6.97 17.05
CA PRO A 85 -5.05 5.94 16.86
C PRO A 85 -6.08 5.98 18.00
N ALA A 86 -7.35 6.23 17.65
CA ALA A 86 -8.48 5.99 18.54
C ALA A 86 -8.87 4.49 18.50
N HIS A 87 -9.70 4.04 19.46
CA HIS A 87 -10.32 2.72 19.39
C HIS A 87 -11.86 2.86 19.34
N PRO A 88 -12.51 2.54 18.21
CA PRO A 88 -11.93 2.08 16.94
C PRO A 88 -11.16 3.19 16.20
N ALA A 89 -10.18 2.81 15.36
CA ALA A 89 -9.40 3.75 14.58
C ALA A 89 -10.26 4.43 13.51
N SER A 90 -10.02 5.73 13.26
CA SER A 90 -10.77 6.47 12.25
C SER A 90 -10.43 5.97 10.83
N ALA A 91 -11.39 6.07 9.91
CA ALA A 91 -11.18 5.67 8.52
C ALA A 91 -10.03 6.45 7.86
N ASP A 92 -9.87 7.73 8.21
CA ASP A 92 -8.80 8.58 7.70
C ASP A 92 -7.42 8.14 8.22
N PHE A 93 -7.33 7.78 9.51
CA PHE A 93 -6.11 7.22 10.09
C PHE A 93 -5.75 5.88 9.43
N LEU A 94 -6.71 4.96 9.30
CA LEU A 94 -6.48 3.66 8.66
C LEU A 94 -6.04 3.81 7.20
N ALA A 95 -6.61 4.77 6.46
CA ALA A 95 -6.18 5.05 5.10
C ALA A 95 -4.75 5.62 5.05
N ALA A 96 -4.41 6.55 5.93
CA ALA A 96 -3.07 7.13 6.00
C ALA A 96 -2.00 6.08 6.34
N VAL A 97 -2.28 5.23 7.34
CA VAL A 97 -1.37 4.14 7.75
C VAL A 97 -1.24 3.10 6.64
N ALA A 98 -2.33 2.76 5.94
CA ALA A 98 -2.28 1.85 4.79
C ALA A 98 -1.31 2.37 3.71
N VAL A 99 -1.38 3.67 3.37
CA VAL A 99 -0.48 4.27 2.37
C VAL A 99 0.96 4.34 2.87
N MET A 100 1.17 4.57 4.17
CA MET A 100 2.51 4.58 4.76
C MET A 100 3.17 3.20 4.72
N ALA A 101 2.45 2.16 5.13
CA ALA A 101 2.89 0.76 5.03
C ALA A 101 3.19 0.39 3.57
N ASP A 102 2.26 0.75 2.68
CA ASP A 102 2.37 0.51 1.25
C ASP A 102 3.60 1.19 0.62
N ALA A 103 3.78 2.49 0.88
CA ALA A 103 4.94 3.24 0.42
C ALA A 103 6.23 2.62 0.97
N GLY A 104 6.28 2.27 2.27
CA GLY A 104 7.42 1.60 2.87
C GLY A 104 7.83 0.32 2.12
N CYS A 105 6.87 -0.54 1.78
CA CYS A 105 7.09 -1.73 0.95
C CYS A 105 7.51 -1.40 -0.49
N TRP A 106 6.98 -0.32 -1.08
CA TRP A 106 7.30 0.11 -2.44
C TRP A 106 8.75 0.59 -2.58
N ILE A 107 9.21 1.46 -1.69
CA ILE A 107 10.59 1.97 -1.72
C ILE A 107 11.59 1.03 -1.06
N GLY A 108 11.13 0.07 -0.26
CA GLY A 108 12.01 -0.79 0.52
C GLY A 108 12.68 0.01 1.63
N GLN A 109 11.89 0.62 2.51
CA GLN A 109 12.41 1.22 3.74
C GLN A 109 12.59 0.15 4.82
N PRO A 110 13.63 0.21 5.66
CA PRO A 110 13.81 -0.71 6.79
C PRO A 110 12.62 -0.69 7.77
N GLN A 111 11.94 0.47 7.88
CA GLN A 111 10.76 0.65 8.72
C GLN A 111 9.47 0.06 8.13
N ALA A 112 9.50 -0.52 6.92
CA ALA A 112 8.31 -1.09 6.27
C ALA A 112 7.70 -2.22 7.11
N LEU A 113 8.54 -3.10 7.67
CA LEU A 113 8.08 -4.21 8.49
C LEU A 113 7.35 -3.76 9.76
N PRO A 114 7.93 -2.97 10.68
CA PRO A 114 7.21 -2.51 11.87
C PRO A 114 5.96 -1.68 11.51
N THR A 115 6.00 -0.88 10.44
CA THR A 115 4.82 -0.14 9.96
C THR A 115 3.70 -1.06 9.51
N CYS A 116 4.01 -2.15 8.79
CA CYS A 116 3.02 -3.13 8.37
C CYS A 116 2.46 -3.93 9.55
N ASP A 117 3.32 -4.27 10.52
CA ASP A 117 2.88 -4.94 11.76
C ASP A 117 1.89 -4.06 12.54
N ASP A 118 2.19 -2.77 12.69
CA ASP A 118 1.30 -1.84 13.37
C ASP A 118 0.01 -1.62 12.58
N PHE A 119 0.09 -1.55 11.24
CA PHE A 119 -1.11 -1.49 10.40
C PHE A 119 -2.01 -2.72 10.59
N ALA A 120 -1.43 -3.92 10.67
CA ALA A 120 -2.18 -5.16 10.93
C ALA A 120 -2.87 -5.13 12.30
N LYS A 121 -2.22 -4.59 13.34
CA LYS A 121 -2.82 -4.43 14.67
C LYS A 121 -3.97 -3.42 14.68
N VAL A 122 -3.79 -2.23 14.12
CA VAL A 122 -4.82 -1.16 14.18
C VAL A 122 -6.01 -1.45 13.26
N SER A 123 -5.81 -2.27 12.23
CA SER A 123 -6.90 -2.72 11.34
C SER A 123 -7.61 -3.98 11.85
N ALA A 124 -7.12 -4.64 12.91
CA ALA A 124 -7.79 -5.78 13.52
C ALA A 124 -9.18 -5.35 14.04
N GLY A 125 -10.24 -5.89 13.43
CA GLY A 125 -11.63 -5.50 13.73
C GLY A 125 -12.21 -4.40 12.83
N SER A 126 -11.45 -3.94 11.83
CA SER A 126 -11.98 -3.09 10.74
C SER A 126 -12.65 -3.92 9.64
N GLU A 127 -13.16 -3.25 8.59
CA GLU A 127 -13.70 -3.93 7.41
C GLU A 127 -12.74 -4.99 6.87
N LEU A 128 -13.29 -6.14 6.46
CA LEU A 128 -12.52 -7.30 6.04
C LEU A 128 -11.47 -6.98 4.97
N ALA A 129 -11.82 -6.18 3.97
CA ALA A 129 -10.89 -5.79 2.89
C ALA A 129 -9.68 -5.02 3.44
N ARG A 130 -9.86 -4.18 4.46
CA ARG A 130 -8.79 -3.41 5.10
C ARG A 130 -7.88 -4.31 5.90
N SER A 131 -8.46 -5.20 6.71
CA SER A 131 -7.73 -6.20 7.50
C SER A 131 -6.89 -7.12 6.60
N ALA A 132 -7.47 -7.58 5.48
CA ALA A 132 -6.79 -8.39 4.48
C ALA A 132 -5.63 -7.65 3.80
N CYS A 133 -5.83 -6.38 3.44
CA CYS A 133 -4.78 -5.54 2.88
C CYS A 133 -3.61 -5.38 3.86
N ALA A 134 -3.89 -5.19 5.15
CA ALA A 134 -2.86 -5.07 6.17
C ALA A 134 -2.05 -6.37 6.34
N GLN A 135 -2.73 -7.52 6.42
CA GLN A 135 -2.07 -8.84 6.47
C GLN A 135 -1.23 -9.08 5.20
N ALA A 136 -1.73 -8.68 4.04
CA ALA A 136 -1.00 -8.84 2.78
C ALA A 136 0.26 -7.97 2.71
N LEU A 137 0.20 -6.71 3.16
CA LEU A 137 1.37 -5.83 3.23
C LEU A 137 2.38 -6.33 4.27
N GLN A 138 1.92 -6.84 5.42
CA GLN A 138 2.79 -7.49 6.40
C GLN A 138 3.54 -8.66 5.80
N ALA A 139 2.84 -9.53 5.05
CA ALA A 139 3.47 -10.65 4.37
C ALA A 139 4.52 -10.20 3.34
N VAL A 140 4.24 -9.12 2.58
CA VAL A 140 5.20 -8.51 1.64
C VAL A 140 6.43 -7.99 2.39
N ALA A 141 6.25 -7.28 3.51
CA ALA A 141 7.37 -6.76 4.28
C ALA A 141 8.24 -7.89 4.87
N VAL A 142 7.63 -8.96 5.40
CA VAL A 142 8.36 -10.15 5.89
C VAL A 142 9.12 -10.82 4.74
N TYR A 143 8.49 -10.98 3.58
CA TYR A 143 9.14 -11.53 2.38
C TYR A 143 10.35 -10.68 1.93
N GLN A 144 10.20 -9.36 1.92
CA GLN A 144 11.25 -8.42 1.49
C GLN A 144 12.41 -8.33 2.48
N TRP A 145 12.16 -8.37 3.80
CA TRP A 145 13.14 -7.97 4.82
C TRP A 145 13.60 -9.08 5.76
N GLN A 146 12.88 -10.19 5.86
CA GLN A 146 13.22 -11.26 6.79
C GLN A 146 13.47 -12.58 6.08
N ASP A 147 12.41 -13.18 5.55
CA ASP A 147 12.43 -14.55 5.09
C ASP A 147 11.36 -14.78 4.02
N CYS A 148 11.84 -15.25 2.89
CA CYS A 148 11.09 -15.56 1.69
C CYS A 148 9.92 -16.55 1.96
N LEU A 149 10.17 -17.62 2.72
CA LEU A 149 9.21 -18.67 3.06
C LEU A 149 8.21 -18.20 4.12
N ARG A 150 8.66 -17.43 5.11
CA ARG A 150 7.82 -16.88 6.16
C ARG A 150 6.80 -15.88 5.60
N GLY A 151 7.22 -14.99 4.70
CA GLY A 151 6.30 -14.09 4.01
C GLY A 151 5.23 -14.85 3.22
N ARG A 152 5.63 -15.92 2.52
CA ARG A 152 4.70 -16.81 1.79
C ARG A 152 3.67 -17.47 2.71
N GLU A 153 4.11 -17.91 3.89
CA GLU A 153 3.22 -18.52 4.89
C GLU A 153 2.21 -17.51 5.46
N TYR A 154 2.61 -16.25 5.67
CA TYR A 154 1.68 -15.19 6.09
C TYR A 154 0.57 -14.97 5.06
N LEU A 155 0.90 -14.89 3.76
CA LEU A 155 -0.12 -14.79 2.70
C LEU A 155 -1.01 -16.03 2.63
N ARG A 156 -0.46 -17.23 2.83
CA ARG A 156 -1.26 -18.47 2.84
C ARG A 156 -2.31 -18.44 3.97
N ARG A 157 -1.96 -17.94 5.15
CA ARG A 157 -2.91 -17.78 6.27
C ARG A 157 -4.00 -16.77 5.96
N ALA A 158 -3.64 -15.64 5.35
CA ALA A 158 -4.61 -14.65 4.88
C ALA A 158 -5.57 -15.22 3.82
N GLU A 159 -5.07 -16.05 2.90
CA GLU A 159 -5.90 -16.74 1.89
C GLU A 159 -6.93 -17.67 2.53
N VAL A 160 -6.52 -18.46 3.52
CA VAL A 160 -7.43 -19.37 4.25
C VAL A 160 -8.52 -18.57 4.97
N PHE A 161 -8.16 -17.46 5.62
CA PHE A 161 -9.11 -16.60 6.31
C PHE A 161 -10.17 -15.99 5.37
N LEU A 162 -9.85 -15.79 4.09
CA LEU A 162 -10.72 -15.13 3.12
C LEU A 162 -11.51 -16.07 2.21
N ARG A 163 -11.29 -17.39 2.32
CA ARG A 163 -11.83 -18.39 1.38
C ARG A 163 -13.35 -18.32 1.21
N ASP A 164 -14.07 -18.04 2.29
CA ASP A 164 -15.54 -18.04 2.32
C ASP A 164 -16.12 -16.62 2.52
N SER A 165 -15.34 -15.59 2.20
CA SER A 165 -15.71 -14.21 2.51
C SER A 165 -16.54 -13.50 1.43
N GLY A 166 -16.61 -14.03 0.21
CA GLY A 166 -17.27 -13.38 -0.93
C GLY A 166 -16.54 -12.16 -1.51
N HIS A 167 -15.30 -11.90 -1.09
CA HIS A 167 -14.48 -10.79 -1.59
C HIS A 167 -13.49 -11.25 -2.69
N ASP A 168 -14.02 -11.63 -3.86
CA ASP A 168 -13.25 -12.20 -4.97
C ASP A 168 -12.02 -11.38 -5.37
N ALA A 169 -12.14 -10.05 -5.38
CA ALA A 169 -11.04 -9.15 -5.73
C ALA A 169 -9.87 -9.20 -4.73
N VAL A 170 -10.19 -9.24 -3.43
CA VAL A 170 -9.18 -9.31 -2.36
C VAL A 170 -8.55 -10.71 -2.33
N GLN A 171 -9.35 -11.74 -2.57
CA GLN A 171 -8.86 -13.10 -2.71
C GLN A 171 -7.91 -13.25 -3.91
N ALA A 172 -8.28 -12.68 -5.06
CA ALA A 172 -7.43 -12.67 -6.26
C ALA A 172 -6.11 -11.95 -6.04
N MET A 173 -6.11 -10.82 -5.33
CA MET A 173 -4.88 -10.13 -4.91
C MET A 173 -3.94 -11.09 -4.15
N ILE A 174 -4.47 -11.78 -3.13
CA ILE A 174 -3.67 -12.63 -2.25
C ILE A 174 -3.16 -13.87 -2.98
N ILE A 175 -4.00 -14.52 -3.79
CA ILE A 175 -3.60 -15.67 -4.61
C ILE A 175 -2.45 -15.28 -5.56
N ASN A 176 -2.57 -14.15 -6.25
CA ASN A 176 -1.53 -13.67 -7.15
C ASN A 176 -0.25 -13.29 -6.39
N GLY A 177 -0.37 -12.60 -5.26
CA GLY A 177 0.76 -12.29 -4.39
C GLY A 177 1.49 -13.56 -3.92
N ARG A 178 0.76 -14.60 -3.53
CA ARG A 178 1.33 -15.88 -3.10
C ARG A 178 2.06 -16.60 -4.23
N ARG A 179 1.47 -16.65 -5.42
CA ARG A 179 2.12 -17.21 -6.63
C ARG A 179 3.42 -16.46 -6.93
N MET A 180 3.40 -15.14 -6.82
CA MET A 180 4.59 -14.32 -7.00
C MET A 180 5.62 -14.53 -5.87
N MET A 181 5.24 -14.68 -4.61
CA MET A 181 6.22 -15.03 -3.59
C MET A 181 6.83 -16.41 -3.85
N ALA A 182 6.04 -17.41 -4.24
CA ALA A 182 6.52 -18.75 -4.54
C ALA A 182 7.55 -18.76 -5.68
N LEU A 183 7.22 -18.14 -6.81
CA LEU A 183 8.13 -18.00 -7.95
C LEU A 183 9.43 -17.30 -7.56
N GLY A 184 9.36 -16.24 -6.76
CA GLY A 184 10.56 -15.52 -6.30
C GLY A 184 11.42 -16.35 -5.35
N CYS A 185 10.80 -17.09 -4.43
CA CYS A 185 11.52 -18.02 -3.55
C CYS A 185 12.23 -19.13 -4.33
N GLU A 186 11.56 -19.72 -5.33
CA GLU A 186 12.08 -20.83 -6.13
C GLU A 186 13.20 -20.38 -7.08
N SER A 187 13.10 -19.18 -7.65
CA SER A 187 14.09 -18.64 -8.59
C SER A 187 15.31 -18.01 -7.92
N GLY A 188 15.35 -17.92 -6.58
CA GLY A 188 16.41 -17.22 -5.85
C GLY A 188 16.42 -15.70 -6.06
N GLY A 189 15.30 -15.13 -6.52
CA GLY A 189 15.16 -13.72 -6.83
C GLY A 189 14.49 -13.43 -8.17
N TYR A 190 13.80 -12.30 -8.24
CA TYR A 190 13.30 -11.74 -9.49
C TYR A 190 14.37 -10.91 -10.18
N ARG A 191 14.37 -10.91 -11.52
CA ARG A 191 14.90 -9.76 -12.26
C ARG A 191 14.03 -8.56 -11.92
N ILE A 192 14.62 -7.57 -11.26
CA ILE A 192 13.96 -6.29 -10.96
C ILE A 192 13.66 -5.64 -12.30
N ASP A 193 12.38 -5.51 -12.61
CA ASP A 193 11.91 -4.61 -13.67
C ASP A 193 11.18 -3.44 -13.01
N PRO A 194 11.89 -2.32 -12.78
CA PRO A 194 11.30 -1.16 -12.12
C PRO A 194 10.29 -0.43 -13.02
N THR A 195 10.23 -0.75 -14.31
CA THR A 195 9.38 -0.08 -15.30
C THR A 195 8.09 -0.82 -15.61
N ALA A 196 8.01 -2.12 -15.29
CA ALA A 196 6.92 -2.97 -15.75
C ALA A 196 5.54 -2.63 -15.16
N TRP A 197 5.44 -1.88 -14.06
CA TRP A 197 4.15 -1.68 -13.38
C TRP A 197 3.99 -0.30 -12.76
N THR A 198 2.87 0.35 -13.08
CA THR A 198 2.39 1.52 -12.32
C THR A 198 1.87 1.04 -10.96
N PRO A 199 2.34 1.59 -9.83
CA PRO A 199 1.84 1.19 -8.53
C PRO A 199 0.34 1.50 -8.40
N VAL A 200 -0.38 0.52 -7.88
CA VAL A 200 -1.78 0.62 -7.50
C VAL A 200 -1.82 0.98 -6.01
N PRO A 201 -2.26 2.17 -5.57
CA PRO A 201 -2.20 2.56 -4.15
C PRO A 201 -3.22 1.82 -3.27
N GLY A 202 -2.88 1.56 -2.00
CA GLY A 202 -3.72 0.80 -1.06
C GLY A 202 -4.64 1.61 -0.14
N GLY A 203 -4.67 2.94 -0.29
CA GLY A 203 -5.32 3.87 0.63
C GLY A 203 -6.73 4.29 0.21
N GLN A 204 -6.92 5.58 -0.07
CA GLN A 204 -8.20 6.16 -0.48
C GLN A 204 -8.51 5.95 -1.97
N LEU A 205 -7.49 5.69 -2.79
CA LEU A 205 -7.63 5.26 -4.17
C LEU A 205 -7.88 3.76 -4.29
N CYS A 206 -8.26 3.13 -3.17
CA CYS A 206 -8.62 1.72 -2.99
C CYS A 206 -9.04 1.10 -4.33
N PRO A 207 -8.28 0.13 -4.85
CA PRO A 207 -8.42 -0.26 -6.22
C PRO A 207 -9.84 -0.75 -6.54
N ALA A 208 -10.33 -0.43 -7.74
CA ALA A 208 -11.45 -1.19 -8.30
C ALA A 208 -11.05 -2.68 -8.37
N ALA A 209 -12.01 -3.60 -8.34
CA ALA A 209 -11.79 -5.05 -8.28
C ALA A 209 -10.67 -5.58 -9.20
N LEU A 210 -10.51 -5.00 -10.40
CA LEU A 210 -9.50 -5.38 -11.39
C LEU A 210 -8.07 -4.94 -11.05
N ALA A 211 -7.88 -3.88 -10.28
CA ALA A 211 -6.55 -3.37 -9.92
C ALA A 211 -5.96 -4.10 -8.68
N TRP A 212 -6.80 -4.79 -7.90
CA TRP A 212 -6.38 -5.60 -6.76
C TRP A 212 -5.46 -6.76 -7.16
N SER A 213 -5.74 -7.42 -8.28
CA SER A 213 -4.98 -8.58 -8.76
C SER A 213 -3.50 -8.26 -9.05
N HIS A 214 -3.18 -7.00 -9.37
CA HIS A 214 -1.83 -6.51 -9.66
C HIS A 214 -1.16 -5.80 -8.47
N TYR A 215 -1.91 -5.55 -7.39
CA TYR A 215 -1.45 -4.79 -6.23
C TYR A 215 -0.18 -5.41 -5.64
N LEU A 216 -0.22 -6.62 -5.09
CA LEU A 216 0.97 -7.24 -4.48
C LEU A 216 2.05 -7.55 -5.51
N THR A 217 1.67 -7.96 -6.72
CA THR A 217 2.59 -8.28 -7.82
C THR A 217 3.54 -7.13 -8.13
N SER A 218 3.03 -5.89 -8.19
CA SER A 218 3.86 -4.71 -8.47
C SER A 218 4.95 -4.47 -7.40
N ARG A 219 4.63 -4.71 -6.12
CA ARG A 219 5.58 -4.56 -4.99
C ARG A 219 6.64 -5.67 -4.99
N LEU A 220 6.19 -6.91 -5.19
CA LEU A 220 7.06 -8.09 -5.18
C LEU A 220 8.05 -8.11 -6.36
N ARG A 221 7.69 -7.54 -7.51
CA ARG A 221 8.60 -7.41 -8.66
C ARG A 221 9.59 -6.27 -8.54
N ARG A 222 9.22 -5.19 -7.85
CA ARG A 222 10.10 -4.04 -7.64
C ARG A 222 11.23 -4.33 -6.65
N ARG A 223 10.96 -5.16 -5.63
CA ARG A 223 11.93 -5.59 -4.63
C ARG A 223 11.83 -7.10 -4.43
N PRO A 224 12.82 -7.89 -4.88
CA PRO A 224 12.86 -9.32 -4.59
C PRO A 224 13.01 -9.54 -3.08
N GLY A 225 12.65 -10.73 -2.63
CA GLY A 225 12.69 -11.06 -1.21
C GLY A 225 14.12 -11.11 -0.69
N THR A 226 14.30 -11.03 0.62
CA THR A 226 15.58 -11.44 1.20
C THR A 226 15.63 -12.97 1.13
N HIS A 227 16.47 -13.49 0.24
CA HIS A 227 16.60 -14.92 -0.05
C HIS A 227 17.67 -15.61 0.81
N THR A 228 17.93 -15.11 2.02
CA THR A 228 18.63 -15.87 3.07
C THR A 228 17.70 -16.97 3.61
N CYS A 229 17.14 -17.77 2.70
CA CYS A 229 16.33 -18.91 3.05
C CYS A 229 17.35 -19.95 3.58
N HIS A 230 17.55 -20.01 4.90
CA HIS A 230 18.32 -21.11 5.48
C HIS A 230 17.62 -22.40 5.07
N PRO A 231 18.32 -23.37 4.43
CA PRO A 231 17.69 -24.65 4.17
C PRO A 231 17.18 -25.20 5.51
N PRO A 232 15.99 -25.82 5.54
CA PRO A 232 15.56 -26.52 6.74
C PRO A 232 16.71 -27.44 7.18
N PRO A 233 17.01 -27.52 8.49
CA PRO A 233 18.09 -28.37 8.98
C PRO A 233 17.88 -29.76 8.39
N ALA A 234 18.94 -30.33 7.80
CA ALA A 234 18.87 -31.64 7.19
C ALA A 234 18.19 -32.59 8.19
N PRO A 235 17.21 -33.41 7.73
CA PRO A 235 16.56 -34.36 8.62
C PRO A 235 17.66 -35.14 9.33
N ARG A 236 17.64 -35.12 10.67
CA ARG A 236 18.61 -35.87 11.47
C ARG A 236 18.58 -37.31 10.94
N PRO A 237 19.73 -37.91 10.60
CA PRO A 237 19.74 -39.30 10.18
C PRO A 237 18.99 -40.10 11.26
N ALA A 238 18.02 -40.90 10.82
CA ALA A 238 17.31 -41.79 11.71
C ALA A 238 18.38 -42.53 12.53
N ARG A 239 18.30 -42.41 13.86
CA ARG A 239 19.18 -43.18 14.74
C ARG A 239 19.04 -44.64 14.28
N PRO A 240 20.14 -45.33 13.94
CA PRO A 240 20.08 -46.75 13.65
C PRO A 240 19.36 -47.40 14.83
N GLY A 241 18.18 -47.94 14.56
CA GLY A 241 17.41 -48.64 15.58
C GLY A 241 18.32 -49.70 16.16
N THR A 242 18.53 -49.64 17.47
CA THR A 242 19.12 -50.71 18.24
C THR A 242 18.32 -51.96 17.92
N ARG A 243 18.94 -52.89 17.18
CA ARG A 243 18.45 -54.26 17.10
C ARG A 243 18.52 -54.80 18.51
N ASP A 244 17.36 -54.88 19.15
CA ASP A 244 17.21 -55.71 20.34
C ASP A 244 17.44 -57.16 19.90
N MET A 245 18.56 -57.71 20.38
CA MET A 245 18.79 -59.13 20.60
C MET A 245 19.03 -59.27 22.11
N PRO A 246 18.56 -60.33 22.80
CA PRO A 246 18.04 -61.60 22.29
C PRO A 246 16.53 -61.83 22.52
#